data_AF-A0A927YID4-F1
#
_entry.id   AF-A0A927YID4-F1
#
_cell.length_a   1.000
_cell.length_b   1.000
_cell.length_c   1.000
_cell.angle_alpha   90.00
_cell.angle_beta   90.00
_cell.angle_gamma   90.00
#
_symmetry.space_group_name_H-M   'P 1'
#
loop_
_entity.id
_entity.type
_entity.pdbx_description
1 polymer ?
#
loop_
_entity_poly.entity_id
_entity_poly.type
_entity_poly.pdbx_seq_one_letter_code
_entity_poly.pdbx_strand_id
1 'polypeptide(L)'
;MSNRLKTVNQLLDERKISQKEFSEKTGIPQSTISDWRKKQTNPASDKIMIICKVLDVTPEWLLSGIEEYGSRGNKADYYVIDRESDLGELMSAYSDMDLNQRNRLIGYAKALLEL
;
A
#
# COMPACT_ATOMS: atom_id res chain seq x y z
N MET A 1 21.22 7.81 -15.80
CA MET A 1 20.68 6.43 -15.88
C MET A 1 19.17 6.53 -15.72
N SER A 2 18.41 6.04 -16.69
CA SER A 2 16.95 6.20 -16.73
C SER A 2 16.31 5.30 -15.67
N ASN A 3 15.76 5.89 -14.60
CA ASN A 3 14.89 5.18 -13.64
C ASN A 3 13.63 4.75 -14.39
N ARG A 4 13.55 3.46 -14.74
CA ARG A 4 12.41 2.90 -15.44
C ARG A 4 11.40 2.42 -14.39
N LEU A 5 10.17 2.90 -14.49
CA LEU A 5 9.04 2.50 -13.64
C LEU A 5 8.92 0.96 -13.62
N LYS A 6 8.83 0.35 -12.43
CA LYS A 6 8.49 -1.07 -12.30
C LYS A 6 6.98 -1.24 -12.46
N THR A 7 6.58 -1.87 -13.56
CA THR A 7 5.17 -2.18 -13.87
C THR A 7 4.72 -3.45 -13.15
N VAL A 8 3.40 -3.63 -12.98
CA VAL A 8 2.79 -4.87 -12.46
C VAL A 8 3.37 -6.11 -13.14
N ASN A 9 3.50 -6.09 -14.47
CA ASN A 9 4.03 -7.22 -15.24
C ASN A 9 5.49 -7.55 -14.88
N GLN A 10 6.33 -6.55 -14.61
CA GLN A 10 7.71 -6.80 -14.18
C GLN A 10 7.75 -7.43 -12.79
N LEU A 11 6.86 -7.01 -11.88
CA LEU A 11 6.79 -7.61 -10.55
C LEU A 11 6.31 -9.08 -10.61
N LEU A 12 5.36 -9.38 -11.51
CA LEU A 12 4.93 -10.75 -11.78
C LEU A 12 6.10 -11.61 -12.31
N ASP A 13 6.87 -11.08 -13.27
CA ASP A 13 8.05 -11.76 -13.83
C ASP A 13 9.12 -12.00 -12.74
N GLU A 14 9.44 -10.99 -11.93
CA GLU A 14 10.41 -11.07 -10.82
C GLU A 14 10.01 -12.10 -9.76
N ARG A 15 8.72 -12.16 -9.42
CA ARG A 15 8.19 -13.07 -8.39
C ARG A 15 7.72 -14.41 -8.94
N LYS A 16 7.90 -14.66 -10.25
CA LYS A 16 7.45 -15.87 -10.95
C LYS A 16 5.95 -16.17 -10.78
N ILE A 17 5.14 -15.12 -10.64
CA ILE A 17 3.68 -15.22 -10.55
C ILE A 17 3.13 -15.22 -11.98
N SER A 18 2.35 -16.23 -12.35
CA SER A 18 1.75 -16.28 -13.69
C SER A 18 0.62 -15.24 -13.82
N GLN A 19 0.39 -14.71 -15.03
CA GLN A 19 -0.78 -13.84 -15.27
C GLN A 19 -2.09 -14.56 -14.94
N LYS A 20 -2.17 -15.87 -15.12
CA LYS A 20 -3.32 -16.69 -14.75
C LYS A 20 -3.58 -16.66 -13.26
N GLU A 21 -2.57 -16.97 -12.45
CA GLU A 21 -2.66 -16.95 -10.99
C GLU A 21 -3.02 -15.54 -10.49
N PHE A 22 -2.38 -14.52 -11.05
CA PHE A 22 -2.66 -13.14 -10.68
C PHE A 22 -4.09 -12.72 -11.05
N SER A 23 -4.58 -13.18 -12.21
CA SER A 23 -5.96 -12.96 -12.65
C SER A 23 -6.97 -13.62 -11.71
N GLU A 24 -6.70 -14.87 -11.29
CA GLU A 24 -7.55 -15.61 -10.33
C GLU A 24 -7.60 -14.92 -8.96
N LYS A 25 -6.45 -14.42 -8.46
CA LYS A 25 -6.37 -13.75 -7.16
C LYS A 25 -6.98 -12.35 -7.13
N THR A 26 -6.90 -11.62 -8.25
CA THR A 26 -7.37 -10.22 -8.33
C THR A 26 -8.75 -10.07 -8.96
N GLY A 27 -9.23 -11.07 -9.69
CA GLY A 27 -10.42 -10.99 -10.54
C GLY A 27 -10.20 -10.17 -11.83
N ILE A 28 -8.98 -9.69 -12.09
CA ILE A 28 -8.67 -8.88 -13.26
C ILE A 28 -8.38 -9.79 -14.45
N PRO A 29 -9.01 -9.62 -15.63
CA PRO A 29 -8.78 -10.50 -16.78
C PRO A 29 -7.31 -10.52 -17.24
N GLN A 30 -6.79 -11.71 -17.60
CA GLN A 30 -5.44 -11.86 -18.16
C GLN A 30 -5.19 -10.94 -19.38
N SER A 31 -6.22 -10.72 -20.20
CA SER A 31 -6.17 -9.79 -21.33
C SER A 31 -5.86 -8.36 -20.88
N THR A 32 -6.47 -7.91 -19.77
CA THR A 32 -6.23 -6.59 -19.18
C THR A 32 -4.79 -6.49 -18.65
N ILE A 33 -4.32 -7.54 -17.97
CA ILE A 33 -2.95 -7.59 -17.42
C ILE A 33 -1.91 -7.53 -18.55
N SER A 34 -2.14 -8.29 -19.63
CA SER A 34 -1.33 -8.26 -20.85
C SER A 34 -1.34 -6.90 -21.54
N ASP A 35 -2.49 -6.22 -21.57
CA ASP A 35 -2.65 -4.90 -22.19
C ASP A 35 -1.81 -3.83 -21.47
N TRP A 36 -1.66 -3.87 -20.15
CA TRP A 36 -0.81 -2.94 -19.42
C TRP A 36 0.64 -2.97 -19.89
N ARG A 37 1.17 -4.17 -20.21
CA ARG A 37 2.52 -4.32 -20.76
C ARG A 37 2.64 -3.72 -22.16
N LYS A 38 1.66 -3.99 -23.02
CA LYS A 38 1.67 -3.56 -24.43
C LYS A 38 1.46 -2.06 -24.57
N LYS A 39 0.49 -1.53 -23.84
CA LYS A 39 0.04 -0.13 -23.93
C LYS A 39 0.79 0.79 -22.97
N GLN A 40 1.63 0.23 -22.09
CA GLN A 40 2.32 0.97 -21.03
C GLN A 40 1.32 1.78 -20.18
N THR A 41 0.18 1.16 -19.86
CA THR A 41 -0.90 1.79 -19.09
C THR A 41 -0.89 1.32 -17.64
N ASN A 42 -1.25 2.23 -16.75
CA ASN A 42 -1.46 1.90 -15.34
C ASN A 42 -2.80 1.17 -15.15
N PRO A 43 -2.92 0.32 -14.13
CA PRO A 43 -4.21 -0.19 -13.67
C PRO A 43 -5.18 0.95 -13.35
N ALA A 44 -6.47 0.72 -13.57
CA ALA A 44 -7.50 1.65 -13.13
C ALA A 44 -7.54 1.74 -11.59
N SER A 45 -7.95 2.89 -11.05
CA SER A 45 -7.83 3.19 -9.62
C SER A 45 -8.59 2.22 -8.71
N ASP A 46 -9.72 1.70 -9.17
CA ASP A 46 -10.54 0.69 -8.51
C ASP A 46 -9.80 -0.65 -8.31
N LYS A 47 -8.74 -0.90 -9.08
CA LYS A 47 -7.95 -2.14 -9.05
C LYS A 47 -6.70 -2.01 -8.18
N ILE A 48 -6.31 -0.80 -7.78
CA ILE A 48 -5.05 -0.55 -7.06
C ILE A 48 -4.97 -1.37 -5.79
N MET A 49 -5.98 -1.28 -4.92
CA MET A 49 -5.93 -1.91 -3.60
C MET A 49 -5.86 -3.44 -3.66
N ILE A 50 -6.59 -4.07 -4.60
CA ILE A 50 -6.53 -5.52 -4.77
C ILE A 50 -5.20 -5.98 -5.36
N ILE A 51 -4.61 -5.19 -6.27
CA ILE A 51 -3.26 -5.45 -6.79
C ILE A 51 -2.23 -5.35 -5.66
N CYS A 52 -2.28 -4.28 -4.86
CA CYS A 52 -1.44 -4.07 -3.69
C CYS A 52 -1.54 -5.22 -2.70
N LYS A 53 -2.76 -5.67 -2.39
CA LYS A 53 -3.00 -6.81 -1.50
C LYS A 53 -2.39 -8.11 -2.03
N VAL A 54 -2.57 -8.41 -3.32
CA VAL A 54 -2.08 -9.67 -3.92
C VAL A 54 -0.57 -9.67 -4.12
N LEU A 55 0.00 -8.51 -4.42
CA LEU A 55 1.43 -8.36 -4.66
C LEU A 55 2.20 -7.89 -3.43
N ASP A 56 1.55 -7.73 -2.28
CA ASP A 56 2.19 -7.26 -1.04
C ASP A 56 3.08 -6.03 -1.29
N VAL A 57 2.48 -5.00 -1.88
CA VAL A 57 3.12 -3.71 -2.16
C VAL A 57 2.17 -2.59 -1.78
N THR A 58 2.72 -1.43 -1.44
CA THR A 58 1.88 -0.28 -1.11
C THR A 58 1.35 0.41 -2.38
N PRO A 59 0.21 1.13 -2.30
CA PRO A 59 -0.28 1.96 -3.40
C PRO A 59 0.76 2.97 -3.88
N GLU A 60 1.55 3.51 -2.97
CA GLU A 60 2.63 4.45 -3.28
C GLU A 60 3.69 3.76 -4.13
N TRP A 61 4.14 2.56 -3.76
CA TRP A 61 5.08 1.79 -4.57
C TRP A 61 4.53 1.54 -5.98
N LEU A 62 3.26 1.10 -6.07
CA LEU A 62 2.59 0.76 -7.32
C LEU A 62 2.40 1.97 -8.25
N LEU A 63 2.09 3.14 -7.69
CA LEU A 63 1.78 4.36 -8.44
C LEU A 63 2.99 5.26 -8.71
N SER A 64 3.92 5.32 -7.77
CA SER A 64 5.09 6.22 -7.88
C SER A 64 6.25 5.58 -8.63
N GLY A 65 6.33 4.24 -8.67
CA GLY A 65 7.43 3.51 -9.30
C GLY A 65 8.79 3.82 -8.68
N ILE A 66 8.82 4.31 -7.44
CA ILE A 66 10.02 4.66 -6.70
C ILE A 66 10.39 3.45 -5.83
N GLU A 67 11.59 2.90 -6.03
CA GLU A 67 12.15 1.88 -5.14
C GLU A 67 12.20 2.41 -3.70
N GLU A 68 11.91 1.57 -2.71
CA GLU A 68 11.99 1.84 -1.26
C GLU A 68 13.32 2.45 -0.78
N TYR A 69 14.34 2.54 -1.65
CA TYR A 69 15.66 3.11 -1.36
C TYR A 69 16.00 4.37 -2.17
N GLY A 70 15.03 4.98 -2.86
CA GLY A 70 15.21 6.27 -3.51
C GLY A 70 14.80 7.42 -2.59
N SER A 71 15.75 8.22 -2.10
CA SER A 71 15.54 9.42 -1.26
C SER A 71 14.77 10.58 -1.94
N ARG A 72 13.84 10.30 -2.86
CA ARG A 72 13.03 11.29 -3.60
C ARG A 72 11.56 10.90 -3.78
N GLY A 73 11.04 9.96 -2.98
CA GLY A 73 9.61 9.93 -2.71
C GLY A 73 9.28 11.00 -1.69
N ASN A 74 8.28 11.85 -1.93
CA ASN A 74 7.70 12.64 -0.85
C ASN A 74 7.39 11.65 0.27
N LYS A 75 8.08 11.75 1.42
CA LYS A 75 7.74 10.95 2.59
C LYS A 75 6.28 11.26 2.88
N ALA A 76 5.42 10.27 2.69
CA ALA A 76 4.02 10.38 3.05
C ALA A 76 3.95 10.85 4.50
N ASP A 77 3.35 12.01 4.75
CA ASP A 77 3.11 12.54 6.10
C ASP A 77 1.87 11.86 6.71
N TYR A 78 1.74 10.55 6.47
CA TYR A 78 0.63 9.72 6.91
C TYR A 78 1.07 8.27 7.07
N TYR A 79 0.46 7.59 8.04
CA TYR A 79 0.66 6.17 8.28
C TYR A 79 -0.44 5.36 7.56
N VAL A 80 -0.04 4.28 6.88
CA VAL A 80 -0.98 3.24 6.44
C VAL A 80 -1.14 2.26 7.60
N ILE A 81 -2.36 2.09 8.10
CA ILE A 81 -2.66 1.28 9.27
C ILE A 81 -3.64 0.18 8.85
N ASP A 82 -3.26 -1.08 9.06
CA ASP A 82 -4.19 -2.20 8.95
C ASP A 82 -5.21 -2.14 10.09
N ARG A 83 -6.50 -2.16 9.74
CA ARG A 83 -7.60 -2.09 10.70
C ARG A 83 -7.66 -3.28 11.65
N GLU A 84 -7.12 -4.42 11.24
CA GLU A 84 -7.09 -5.65 12.06
C GLU A 84 -5.84 -5.76 12.94
N SER A 85 -4.91 -4.80 12.85
CA SER A 85 -3.72 -4.75 13.71
C SER A 85 -3.98 -4.08 15.06
N ASP A 86 -3.12 -4.33 16.05
CA ASP A 86 -3.16 -3.64 17.36
C ASP A 86 -3.22 -2.11 17.24
N LEU A 87 -2.51 -1.55 16.25
CA LEU A 87 -2.55 -0.11 15.98
C LEU A 87 -3.89 0.31 15.37
N GLY A 88 -4.50 -0.52 14.52
CA GLY A 88 -5.84 -0.31 13.97
C GLY A 88 -6.93 -0.34 15.04
N GLU A 89 -6.82 -1.27 16.00
CA GLU A 89 -7.69 -1.33 17.18
C GLU A 89 -7.56 -0.06 18.02
N LEU A 90 -6.33 0.35 18.33
CA LEU A 90 -6.05 1.58 19.08
C LEU A 90 -6.64 2.82 18.40
N MET A 91 -6.49 2.93 17.08
CA MET A 91 -7.04 4.05 16.32
C MET A 91 -8.57 4.08 16.32
N SER A 92 -9.20 2.91 16.24
CA SER A 92 -10.66 2.78 16.31
C SER A 92 -11.18 3.17 17.70
N ALA A 93 -10.53 2.68 18.76
CA ALA A 93 -10.85 3.07 20.13
C ALA A 93 -10.66 4.58 20.34
N TYR A 94 -9.55 5.17 19.85
CA TYR A 94 -9.29 6.60 19.94
C TYR A 94 -10.36 7.45 19.24
N SER A 95 -10.89 6.99 18.09
CA SER A 95 -11.95 7.71 17.39
C SER A 95 -13.26 7.80 18.18
N ASP A 96 -13.57 6.80 19.01
CA ASP A 96 -14.78 6.75 19.82
C ASP A 96 -14.65 7.53 21.15
N MET A 97 -13.42 7.89 21.55
CA MET A 97 -13.16 8.63 22.78
C MET A 97 -13.57 10.10 22.70
N ASP A 98 -14.01 10.64 23.83
CA ASP A 98 -14.17 12.08 24.03
C ASP A 98 -12.82 12.80 24.23
N LEU A 99 -12.84 14.14 24.25
CA LEU A 99 -11.63 14.96 24.38
C LEU A 99 -10.84 14.66 25.68
N ASN A 100 -11.53 14.42 26.80
CA ASN A 100 -10.87 14.16 28.08
C ASN A 100 -10.21 12.78 28.07
N GLN A 101 -10.89 11.77 27.53
CA GLN A 101 -10.35 10.41 27.36
C GLN A 101 -9.12 10.42 26.45
N ARG A 102 -9.18 11.11 25.30
CA ARG A 102 -8.04 11.27 24.39
C ARG A 102 -6.86 11.96 25.08
N ASN A 103 -7.11 13.05 25.81
CA ASN A 103 -6.06 13.76 26.55
C ASN A 103 -5.38 12.85 27.59
N ARG A 104 -6.15 12.01 28.29
CA ARG A 104 -5.60 11.05 29.25
C ARG A 104 -4.75 9.99 28.55
N LEU A 105 -5.24 9.41 27.46
CA LEU A 105 -4.50 8.41 26.69
C LEU A 105 -3.16 8.96 26.17
N ILE A 106 -3.17 10.18 25.62
CA ILE A 106 -1.94 10.85 25.18
C ILE A 106 -1.01 11.16 26.36
N GLY A 107 -1.56 11.58 27.51
CA GLY A 107 -0.79 11.79 28.73
C GLY A 107 -0.06 10.52 29.20
N TYR A 108 -0.74 9.37 29.19
CA TYR A 108 -0.13 8.09 29.51
C TYR A 108 0.94 7.69 28.50
N ALA A 109 0.68 7.85 27.19
CA ALA A 109 1.67 7.54 26.16
C ALA A 109 2.94 8.39 26.33
N LYS A 110 2.79 9.69 26.61
CA LYS A 110 3.92 10.59 26.89
C LYS A 110 4.69 10.15 28.14
N ALA A 111 3.99 9.86 29.23
CA ALA A 111 4.62 9.40 30.46
C ALA A 111 5.39 8.08 30.29
N LEU A 112 4.87 7.15 29.48
CA LEU A 112 5.54 5.89 29.16
C LEU A 112 6.78 6.06 28.28
N LEU A 113 6.79 7.06 27.41
CA LEU A 113 7.87 7.35 26.47
C LEU A 113 8.87 8.40 26.98
N GLU A 114 8.67 8.91 28.21
CA GLU A 114 9.43 10.02 28.79
C GLU A 114 9.45 11.28 27.89
N LEU A 115 8.34 11.56 27.21
CA LEU A 115 8.14 12.70 26.30
C LEU A 115 7.47 13.92 26.97
#